data_AF-A0A0R0E0G1-F1
#
_entry.id   AF-A0A0R0E0G1-F1
#
_cell.length_a   1.000
_cell.length_b   1.000
_cell.length_c   1.000
_cell.angle_alpha   90.00
_cell.angle_beta   90.00
_cell.angle_gamma   90.00
#
_symmetry.space_group_name_H-M   'P 1'
#
loop_
_entity.id
_entity.type
_entity.pdbx_description
1 polymer ?
#
loop_
_entity_poly.entity_id
_entity_poly.type
_entity_poly.pdbx_seq_one_letter_code
_entity_poly.pdbx_strand_id
1 'polypeptide(L)'
;MIVVAIIAILAAIALPQYRNYTQRSANAACLAEARAYLSTAVADLAGAVTPATYVPKACDASANPNLIATDFATPRTVTFDTRTKGNADIKQNAVCNTGSAQCELVDD
;
A
#
# COMPACT_ATOMS: atom_id res chain seq x y z
N MET A 1 3.83 -2.97 -45.10
CA MET A 1 3.41 -2.56 -43.74
C MET A 1 3.49 -3.71 -42.72
N ILE A 2 4.53 -4.55 -42.79
CA ILE A 2 4.67 -5.73 -41.91
C ILE A 2 5.18 -5.37 -40.50
N VAL A 3 5.99 -4.31 -40.40
CA VAL A 3 6.62 -3.86 -39.15
C VAL A 3 5.57 -3.45 -38.11
N VAL A 4 4.55 -2.70 -38.52
CA VAL A 4 3.46 -2.27 -37.63
C VAL A 4 2.68 -3.47 -37.08
N ALA A 5 2.45 -4.49 -37.91
CA ALA A 5 1.76 -5.71 -37.48
C ALA A 5 2.57 -6.48 -36.43
N ILE A 6 3.89 -6.58 -36.59
CA ILE A 6 4.76 -7.26 -35.61
C ILE A 6 4.78 -6.47 -34.28
N ILE A 7 4.88 -5.14 -34.33
CA ILE A 7 4.84 -4.30 -33.12
C ILE A 7 3.50 -4.44 -32.39
N ALA A 8 2.38 -4.51 -33.11
CA ALA A 8 1.06 -4.67 -32.51
C ALA A 8 0.92 -5.97 -31.71
N ILE A 9 1.45 -7.09 -32.24
CA ILE A 9 1.41 -8.39 -31.55
C ILE A 9 2.30 -8.36 -30.30
N LEU A 10 3.50 -7.79 -30.38
CA LEU A 10 4.41 -7.68 -29.23
C LEU A 10 3.82 -6.78 -28.13
N ALA A 11 3.21 -5.65 -28.50
CA ALA A 11 2.58 -4.74 -27.56
C ALA A 11 1.39 -5.40 -26.84
N ALA A 12 0.60 -6.21 -27.54
CA ALA A 12 -0.53 -6.93 -26.94
C ALA A 12 -0.09 -7.88 -25.80
N ILE A 13 1.11 -8.46 -25.89
CA ILE A 13 1.66 -9.35 -24.85
C ILE A 13 2.37 -8.54 -23.76
N ALA A 14 3.12 -7.50 -24.13
CA ALA A 14 3.94 -6.73 -23.19
C ALA A 14 3.12 -5.80 -22.29
N LEU A 15 2.06 -5.18 -22.80
CA LEU A 15 1.24 -4.24 -22.05
C LEU A 15 0.56 -4.84 -20.80
N PRO A 16 -0.09 -6.02 -20.83
CA PRO A 16 -0.68 -6.59 -19.63
C PRO A 16 0.38 -6.95 -18.57
N GLN A 17 1.55 -7.46 -18.98
CA GLN A 17 2.66 -7.71 -18.05
C GLN A 17 3.19 -6.42 -17.43
N TYR A 18 3.36 -5.36 -18.22
CA TYR A 18 3.81 -4.07 -17.70
C TYR A 18 2.83 -3.49 -16.69
N ARG A 19 1.52 -3.52 -16.98
CA ARG A 19 0.47 -3.06 -16.06
C ARG A 19 0.45 -3.86 -14.75
N ASN A 20 0.72 -5.16 -14.81
CA ASN A 20 0.83 -5.99 -13.61
C ASN A 20 2.08 -5.64 -12.79
N TYR A 21 3.22 -5.41 -13.45
CA TYR A 21 4.44 -4.99 -12.79
C TYR A 21 4.27 -3.66 -12.08
N THR A 22 3.71 -2.65 -12.75
CA THR A 22 3.51 -1.32 -12.15
C THR A 22 2.55 -1.37 -10.96
N GLN A 23 1.52 -2.22 -10.99
CA GLN A 23 0.64 -2.40 -9.84
C GLN A 23 1.37 -3.07 -8.67
N ARG A 24 2.14 -4.15 -8.91
CA ARG A 24 2.92 -4.79 -7.84
C ARG A 24 3.93 -3.83 -7.21
N SER A 25 4.57 -2.97 -8.01
CA SER A 25 5.45 -1.92 -7.50
C SER A 25 4.70 -0.91 -6.62
N ALA A 26 3.47 -0.53 -6.98
CA ALA A 26 2.65 0.35 -6.17
C ALA A 26 2.23 -0.31 -4.84
N ASN A 27 1.83 -1.58 -4.87
CA ASN A 27 1.48 -2.33 -3.67
C ASN A 27 2.67 -2.42 -2.70
N ALA A 28 3.84 -2.79 -3.21
CA ALA A 28 5.07 -2.87 -2.41
C ALA A 28 5.50 -1.52 -1.83
N ALA A 29 5.37 -0.43 -2.60
CA ALA A 29 5.73 0.91 -2.14
C ALA A 29 4.84 1.38 -0.99
N CYS A 30 3.52 1.17 -1.09
CA CYS A 30 2.60 1.52 -0.02
C CYS A 30 2.81 0.65 1.22
N LEU A 31 3.05 -0.66 1.07
CA LEU A 31 3.38 -1.51 2.22
C LEU A 31 4.65 -1.05 2.93
N ALA A 32 5.70 -0.67 2.19
CA ALA A 32 6.93 -0.16 2.78
C ALA A 32 6.67 1.15 3.55
N GLU A 33 5.85 2.05 2.99
CA GLU A 33 5.45 3.29 3.64
C GLU A 33 4.61 3.06 4.90
N ALA A 34 3.59 2.20 4.82
CA ALA A 34 2.73 1.84 5.93
C ALA A 34 3.54 1.24 7.10
N ARG A 35 4.48 0.34 6.80
CA ARG A 35 5.41 -0.23 7.81
C ARG A 35 6.30 0.84 8.43
N ALA A 36 6.84 1.75 7.63
CA ALA A 36 7.71 2.81 8.11
C ALA A 36 6.97 3.81 9.01
N TYR A 37 5.71 4.14 8.69
CA TYR A 37 4.88 4.98 9.54
C TYR A 37 4.48 4.27 10.83
N LEU A 38 4.08 2.99 10.75
CA LEU A 38 3.63 2.27 11.93
C LEU A 38 4.75 1.89 12.87
N SER A 39 5.96 1.63 12.40
CA SER A 39 7.08 1.35 13.31
C SER A 39 7.35 2.52 14.25
N THR A 40 7.23 3.76 13.76
CA THR A 40 7.35 4.95 14.61
C THR A 40 6.08 5.19 15.43
N ALA A 41 4.91 5.02 14.82
CA ALA A 41 3.65 5.29 15.49
C ALA A 41 3.38 4.32 16.65
N VAL A 42 3.76 3.04 16.52
CA VAL A 42 3.61 2.04 17.60
C VAL A 42 4.49 2.38 18.80
N ALA A 43 5.66 3.00 18.60
CA ALA A 43 6.49 3.47 19.70
C ALA A 43 5.80 4.62 20.47
N ASP A 44 5.19 5.57 19.76
CA ASP A 44 4.43 6.67 20.38
C ASP A 44 3.18 6.13 21.11
N LEU A 45 2.45 5.21 20.47
CA LEU A 45 1.26 4.58 21.05
C LEU A 45 1.57 3.75 22.30
N ALA A 46 2.71 3.05 22.34
CA ALA A 46 3.16 2.34 23.54
C ALA A 46 3.42 3.29 24.72
N GLY A 47 3.81 4.54 24.44
CA GLY A 47 3.91 5.62 25.41
C GLY A 47 2.58 6.33 25.73
N ALA A 48 1.45 5.82 25.22
CA ALA A 48 0.13 6.46 25.27
C ALA A 48 0.10 7.89 24.66
N VAL A 49 0.97 8.15 23.68
CA VAL A 49 1.02 9.40 22.93
C VAL A 49 0.34 9.19 21.58
N THR A 50 -0.45 10.17 21.13
CA THR A 50 -1.01 10.17 19.79
C THR A 50 0.09 10.44 18.76
N PRO A 51 0.33 9.53 17.80
CA PRO A 51 1.39 9.69 16.81
C PRO A 51 1.10 10.85 15.84
N ALA A 52 2.14 11.31 15.15
CA ALA A 52 2.00 12.34 14.13
C ALA A 52 1.01 11.90 13.03
N THR A 53 0.29 12.87 12.45
CA THR A 53 -0.66 12.61 11.37
C THR A 53 0.03 11.94 10.19
N TYR A 54 -0.53 10.83 9.72
CA TYR A 54 -0.05 10.14 8.53
C TYR A 54 -0.24 11.04 7.29
N VAL A 55 0.83 11.20 6.50
CA VAL A 55 0.80 11.96 5.23
C VAL A 55 1.20 11.02 4.10
N PRO A 56 0.24 10.55 3.29
CA PRO A 56 0.50 9.55 2.26
C PRO A 56 1.37 10.09 1.11
N LYS A 57 2.39 9.33 0.71
CA LYS A 57 3.24 9.62 -0.46
C LYS A 57 3.11 8.60 -1.58
N ALA A 58 3.24 7.32 -1.28
CA ALA A 58 3.09 6.19 -2.19
C ALA A 58 1.69 5.57 -2.10
N CYS A 59 1.13 5.45 -0.89
CA CYS A 59 -0.27 5.08 -0.68
C CYS A 59 -1.25 6.14 -1.21
N ASP A 60 -2.51 5.77 -1.40
CA ASP A 60 -3.56 6.71 -1.80
C ASP A 60 -3.76 7.83 -0.78
N ALA A 61 -4.24 8.99 -1.24
CA ALA A 61 -4.52 10.12 -0.36
C ALA A 61 -5.70 9.84 0.59
N SER A 62 -6.56 8.86 0.27
CA SER A 62 -7.63 8.38 1.16
C SER A 62 -7.10 7.62 2.37
N ALA A 63 -5.88 7.09 2.32
CA ALA A 63 -5.30 6.31 3.40
C ALA A 63 -5.10 7.20 4.64
N ASN A 64 -5.96 7.02 5.65
CA ASN A 64 -5.80 7.65 6.95
C ASN A 64 -6.13 6.64 8.05
N PRO A 65 -5.11 6.08 8.72
CA PRO A 65 -5.33 5.04 9.72
C PRO A 65 -5.92 5.60 11.04
N ASN A 66 -6.00 6.93 11.21
CA ASN A 66 -6.57 7.65 12.35
C ASN A 66 -6.17 7.04 13.71
N LEU A 67 -4.86 6.95 13.96
CA LEU A 67 -4.34 6.33 15.17
C LEU A 67 -4.68 7.17 16.40
N ILE A 68 -5.12 6.50 17.46
CA ILE A 68 -5.40 7.09 18.77
C ILE A 68 -4.55 6.41 19.84
N ALA A 69 -4.25 7.11 20.94
CA ALA A 69 -3.33 6.63 21.99
C ALA A 69 -3.65 5.24 22.58
N THR A 70 -4.90 4.78 22.47
CA THR A 70 -5.31 3.45 22.96
C THR A 70 -5.08 2.31 21.97
N ASP A 71 -4.72 2.60 20.72
CA ASP A 71 -4.61 1.60 19.65
C ASP A 71 -3.50 0.56 19.90
N PHE A 72 -2.55 0.82 20.80
CA PHE A 72 -1.59 -0.17 21.25
C PHE A 72 -2.14 -1.12 22.34
N ALA A 73 -2.94 -0.58 23.27
CA ALA A 73 -3.54 -1.36 24.35
C ALA A 73 -4.74 -2.20 23.88
N THR A 74 -5.46 -1.72 22.87
CA THR A 74 -6.51 -2.46 22.16
C THR A 74 -6.13 -2.57 20.68
N PRO A 75 -5.27 -3.53 20.30
CA PRO A 75 -4.78 -3.66 18.94
C PRO A 75 -5.92 -3.84 17.94
N ARG A 76 -5.84 -3.12 16.83
CA ARG A 76 -6.75 -3.25 15.69
C ARG A 76 -5.98 -3.28 14.39
N THR A 77 -6.67 -3.68 13.32
CA THR A 77 -6.15 -3.58 11.96
C THR A 77 -6.49 -2.22 11.36
N VAL A 78 -5.50 -1.58 10.76
CA VAL A 78 -5.62 -0.36 9.96
C VAL A 78 -5.28 -0.66 8.51
N THR A 79 -6.02 -0.08 7.58
CA THR A 79 -5.81 -0.27 6.15
C THR A 79 -5.19 0.98 5.55
N PHE A 80 -4.17 0.79 4.73
CA PHE A 80 -3.54 1.79 3.89
C PHE A 80 -3.86 1.45 2.44
N ASP A 81 -4.73 2.28 1.84
CA ASP A 81 -5.16 2.11 0.47
C ASP A 81 -4.00 2.27 -0.50
N THR A 82 -3.85 1.33 -1.43
CA THR A 82 -2.90 1.46 -2.53
C THR A 82 -3.48 2.24 -3.69
N ARG A 83 -2.62 2.90 -4.45
CA ARG A 83 -3.02 3.55 -5.70
C ARG A 83 -3.11 2.53 -6.83
N THR A 84 -4.13 2.64 -7.66
CA THR A 84 -4.20 1.89 -8.92
C THR A 84 -3.25 2.54 -9.93
N LYS A 85 -2.21 1.80 -10.37
CA LYS A 85 -1.14 2.28 -11.28
C LYS A 85 -1.00 1.45 -12.56
N GLY A 86 -1.78 0.39 -12.72
CA GLY A 86 -1.74 -0.40 -13.95
C GLY A 86 -2.94 -1.30 -14.09
N ASN A 87 -3.06 -2.29 -13.21
CA ASN A 87 -4.13 -3.27 -13.22
C ASN A 87 -4.87 -3.25 -11.88
N ALA A 88 -6.16 -2.94 -11.88
CA ALA A 88 -6.98 -2.91 -10.68
C ALA A 88 -7.23 -4.32 -10.11
N ASP A 89 -7.21 -5.35 -10.95
CA ASP A 89 -7.54 -6.73 -10.55
C ASP A 89 -6.53 -7.37 -9.60
N ILE A 90 -5.31 -6.82 -9.53
CA ILE A 90 -4.24 -7.28 -8.62
C ILE A 90 -3.84 -6.20 -7.62
N LYS A 91 -4.73 -5.22 -7.41
CA LYS A 91 -4.57 -4.23 -6.36
C LYS A 91 -4.65 -4.94 -5.01
N GLN A 92 -3.72 -4.61 -4.12
CA GLN A 92 -3.70 -5.13 -2.76
C GLN A 92 -3.43 -3.98 -1.81
N ASN A 93 -4.24 -3.82 -0.78
CA ASN A 93 -4.02 -2.79 0.23
C ASN A 93 -3.05 -3.29 1.30
N ALA A 94 -2.31 -2.36 1.89
CA ALA A 94 -1.46 -2.70 3.02
C ALA A 94 -2.30 -2.65 4.30
N VAL A 95 -2.56 -3.80 4.91
CA VAL A 95 -3.27 -3.89 6.19
C VAL A 95 -2.24 -4.13 7.28
N CYS A 96 -2.36 -3.40 8.38
CA CYS A 96 -1.39 -3.47 9.46
C CYS A 96 -2.02 -3.53 10.84
N ASN A 97 -1.34 -4.17 11.78
CA ASN A 97 -1.76 -4.27 13.17
C ASN A 97 -1.09 -3.21 14.05
N THR A 98 -1.88 -2.43 14.79
CA THR A 98 -1.40 -1.33 15.65
C THR A 98 -0.71 -1.79 16.93
N GLY A 99 -0.83 -3.06 17.34
CA GLY A 99 -0.16 -3.61 18.52
C GLY A 99 1.22 -4.21 18.21
N SER A 100 1.42 -4.70 16.99
CA SER A 100 2.67 -5.39 16.59
C SER A 100 3.45 -4.71 15.47
N ALA A 101 2.92 -3.63 14.88
CA ALA A 101 3.44 -2.97 13.68
C ALA A 101 3.60 -3.91 12.46
N GLN A 102 3.01 -5.11 12.50
CA GLN A 102 3.06 -6.03 11.37
C GLN A 102 2.12 -5.56 10.28
N CYS A 103 2.61 -5.53 9.04
CA CYS A 103 1.82 -5.19 7.86
C CYS A 103 1.90 -6.30 6.82
N GLU A 104 0.80 -6.56 6.15
CA GLU A 104 0.66 -7.50 5.05
C GLU A 104 -0.10 -6.87 3.88
N LEU A 105 0.04 -7.46 2.69
CA LEU A 105 -0.78 -7.11 1.54
C LEU A 105 -2.02 -7.98 1.54
N VAL A 106 -3.20 -7.37 1.49
CA VAL A 106 -4.49 -8.05 1.40
C VAL A 106 -5.16 -7.63 0.10
N ASP A 107 -5.73 -8.60 -0.62
CA ASP A 107 -6.52 -8.33 -1.81
C ASP A 107 -7.74 -7.46 -1.44
N ASP A 108 -8.04 -6.45 -2.26
CA ASP A 108 -9.15 -5.50 -2.06
C ASP A 108 -10.52 -6.11 -2.40
#